data_AF-A0A7K1TH43-F1
#
_entry.id   AF-A0A7K1TH43-F1
#
_cell.length_a   1.000
_cell.length_b   1.000
_cell.length_c   1.000
_cell.angle_alpha   90.00
_cell.angle_beta   90.00
_cell.angle_gamma   90.00
#
_symmetry.space_group_name_H-M   'P 1'
#
loop_
_entity.id
_entity.type
_entity.pdbx_description
1 polymer ?
#
loop_
_entity_poly.entity_id
_entity_poly.type
_entity_poly.pdbx_seq_one_letter_code
_entity_poly.pdbx_strand_id
1 'polypeptide(L)'
;MATAAKDQKQKAPPIGFGRTPTVIEPDPFDEAPDPVEDPPESDIPLPPPPLAQPIFVGEMARYELFARYDIRPLAPTSVFEMQLIQIIAGLEKRVRELDPDL
;
A
#
# COMPACT_ATOMS: atom_id res chain seq x y z
N MET A 1 -34.57 -32.11 33.51
CA MET A 1 -34.30 -32.50 32.10
C MET A 1 -34.22 -31.19 31.32
N ALA A 2 -33.06 -30.53 31.17
CA ALA A 2 -31.94 -30.83 30.25
C ALA A 2 -32.45 -31.10 28.81
N THR A 3 -32.04 -30.46 27.72
CA THR A 3 -30.99 -29.49 27.38
C THR A 3 -31.25 -29.13 25.91
N ALA A 4 -31.13 -27.87 25.49
CA ALA A 4 -30.83 -27.56 24.09
C ALA A 4 -30.18 -26.18 23.99
N ALA A 5 -28.88 -26.17 24.24
CA ALA A 5 -27.97 -25.15 23.76
C ALA A 5 -27.96 -25.18 22.22
N LYS A 6 -28.06 -24.02 21.57
CA LYS A 6 -27.52 -23.82 20.22
C LYS A 6 -26.86 -22.44 20.15
N ASP A 7 -25.56 -22.49 20.39
CA ASP A 7 -24.50 -21.67 19.81
C ASP A 7 -24.84 -20.21 19.51
N GLN A 8 -24.62 -19.38 20.52
CA GLN A 8 -24.22 -17.99 20.31
C GLN A 8 -22.90 -17.98 19.52
N LYS A 9 -22.97 -17.89 18.19
CA LYS A 9 -21.84 -17.38 17.42
C LYS A 9 -21.70 -15.89 17.77
N GLN A 10 -20.90 -15.61 18.79
CA GLN A 10 -20.31 -14.30 19.03
C GLN A 10 -19.57 -13.91 17.76
N LYS A 11 -20.22 -13.13 16.88
CA LYS A 11 -19.52 -12.49 15.77
C LYS A 11 -18.58 -11.47 16.42
N ALA A 12 -17.29 -11.77 16.32
CA ALA A 12 -16.22 -10.87 16.74
C ALA A 12 -16.47 -9.45 16.20
N PRO A 13 -16.09 -8.41 16.97
CA PRO A 13 -16.28 -7.03 16.52
C PRO A 13 -15.51 -6.81 15.21
N PRO A 14 -16.02 -5.98 14.29
CA PRO A 14 -15.32 -5.70 13.05
C PRO A 14 -14.00 -4.99 13.36
N ILE A 15 -12.91 -5.50 12.79
CA ILE A 15 -11.62 -4.80 12.76
C ILE A 15 -11.80 -3.62 11.80
N GLY A 16 -11.90 -2.40 12.34
CA GLY A 16 -12.04 -1.17 11.55
C GLY A 16 -12.54 0.01 12.39
N PHE A 17 -12.05 1.21 12.09
CA PHE A 17 -12.24 2.42 12.92
C PHE A 17 -13.73 2.82 13.08
N GLY A 18 -14.28 2.59 14.27
CA GLY A 18 -15.13 3.56 14.95
C GLY A 18 -16.65 3.57 14.67
N ARG A 19 -17.27 2.50 14.16
CA ARG A 19 -18.74 2.44 14.09
C ARG A 19 -19.32 1.57 15.20
N THR A 20 -20.01 2.18 16.17
CA THR A 20 -20.91 1.47 17.08
C THR A 20 -22.14 0.99 16.31
N PRO A 21 -22.62 -0.24 16.54
CA PRO A 21 -23.79 -0.76 15.83
C PRO A 21 -25.04 -0.04 16.34
N THR A 22 -25.58 0.86 15.54
CA THR A 22 -26.91 1.41 15.78
C THR A 22 -27.90 0.25 15.63
N VAL A 23 -28.58 -0.10 16.72
CA VAL A 23 -29.69 -1.07 16.69
C VAL A 23 -30.81 -0.40 15.90
N ILE A 24 -31.07 -0.88 14.68
CA ILE A 24 -32.21 -0.46 13.87
C ILE A 24 -33.34 -1.42 14.20
N GLU A 25 -34.35 -0.93 14.92
CA GLU A 25 -35.64 -1.63 15.02
C GLU A 25 -36.31 -1.60 13.64
N PRO A 26 -36.92 -2.72 13.18
CA PRO A 26 -37.53 -2.75 11.86
C PRO A 26 -38.88 -2.03 11.86
N ASP A 27 -38.96 -0.91 11.14
CA ASP A 27 -40.20 -0.18 10.84
C ASP A 27 -41.02 -0.96 9.78
N PRO A 28 -42.37 -0.97 9.82
CA PRO A 28 -43.21 -1.95 9.12
C PRO A 28 -43.57 -1.58 7.69
N PHE A 29 -42.80 -0.71 7.04
CA PHE A 29 -42.99 -0.34 5.64
C PHE A 29 -41.98 -1.09 4.78
N ASP A 30 -42.32 -2.36 4.51
CA ASP A 30 -41.75 -3.17 3.43
C ASP A 30 -42.02 -2.47 2.08
N GLU A 31 -41.18 -1.52 1.71
CA GLU A 31 -40.97 -1.16 0.31
C GLU A 31 -39.69 -1.84 -0.13
N ALA A 32 -39.84 -2.78 -1.08
CA ALA A 32 -38.72 -3.49 -1.67
C ALA A 32 -37.63 -2.49 -2.10
N PRO A 33 -36.35 -2.70 -1.74
CA PRO A 33 -35.32 -1.80 -2.20
C PRO A 33 -35.28 -1.88 -3.73
N ASP A 34 -35.42 -0.73 -4.38
CA ASP A 34 -35.10 -0.59 -5.80
C ASP A 34 -33.76 -1.28 -6.08
N PRO A 35 -33.61 -1.96 -7.24
CA PRO A 35 -32.34 -2.59 -7.59
C PRO A 35 -31.25 -1.53 -7.49
N VAL A 36 -30.29 -1.74 -6.58
CA VAL A 36 -29.13 -0.87 -6.45
C VAL A 36 -28.40 -0.97 -7.78
N GLU A 37 -28.55 0.06 -8.62
CA GLU A 37 -27.69 0.24 -9.78
C GLU A 37 -26.26 0.28 -9.25
N ASP A 38 -25.43 -0.67 -9.69
CA ASP A 38 -23.99 -0.60 -9.45
C ASP A 38 -23.55 0.83 -9.84
N PRO A 39 -22.84 1.56 -8.96
CA PRO A 39 -22.33 2.86 -9.34
C PRO A 39 -21.55 2.67 -10.64
N PRO A 40 -21.76 3.53 -11.66
CA PRO A 40 -21.06 3.36 -12.93
C PRO A 40 -19.58 3.17 -12.59
N GLU A 41 -18.95 2.15 -13.16
CA GLU A 41 -17.50 1.98 -13.14
C GLU A 41 -16.95 3.29 -13.69
N SER A 42 -16.71 4.24 -12.80
CA SER A 42 -16.19 5.53 -13.17
C SER A 42 -14.87 5.21 -13.84
N ASP A 43 -14.68 5.67 -15.06
CA ASP A 43 -13.41 5.67 -15.78
C ASP A 43 -12.36 6.34 -14.88
N ILE A 44 -11.81 5.62 -13.91
CA ILE A 44 -10.70 6.09 -13.10
C ILE A 44 -9.54 6.08 -14.09
N PRO A 45 -9.01 7.25 -14.47
CA PRO A 45 -7.91 7.28 -15.41
C PRO A 45 -6.75 6.50 -14.81
N LEU A 46 -6.26 5.51 -15.56
CA LEU A 46 -5.10 4.74 -15.12
C LEU A 46 -3.96 5.72 -14.82
N PRO A 47 -3.22 5.55 -13.72
CA PRO A 47 -2.07 6.39 -13.44
C PRO A 47 -1.11 6.32 -14.63
N PRO A 48 -0.52 7.46 -15.03
CA PRO A 48 0.43 7.47 -16.13
C PRO A 48 1.59 6.51 -15.81
N PRO A 49 2.13 5.82 -16.84
CA PRO A 49 3.27 4.95 -16.62
C PRO A 49 4.46 5.77 -16.10
N PRO A 50 5.34 5.16 -15.30
CA PRO A 50 6.54 5.83 -14.82
C PRO A 50 7.41 6.28 -15.99
N LEU A 51 7.92 7.51 -15.93
CA LEU A 51 8.74 8.11 -16.98
C LEU A 51 10.12 7.44 -17.12
N ALA A 52 10.60 6.82 -16.04
CA ALA A 52 11.90 6.17 -15.99
C ALA A 52 11.75 4.67 -15.72
N GLN A 53 12.63 3.88 -16.33
CA GLN A 53 12.72 2.46 -16.02
C GLN A 53 13.28 2.27 -14.59
N PRO A 54 12.78 1.29 -13.84
CA PRO A 54 13.30 0.99 -12.52
C PRO A 54 14.77 0.56 -12.63
N ILE A 55 15.60 1.13 -11.76
CA ILE A 55 17.02 0.80 -11.67
C ILE A 55 17.20 -0.13 -10.48
N PHE A 56 17.67 -1.33 -10.76
CA PHE A 56 18.02 -2.29 -9.72
C PHE A 56 19.49 -2.11 -9.36
N VAL A 57 19.73 -1.71 -8.13
CA VAL A 57 21.08 -1.57 -7.59
C VAL A 57 21.49 -2.89 -6.97
N GLY A 58 22.52 -3.52 -7.55
CA GLY A 58 23.14 -4.72 -7.00
C GLY A 58 23.84 -4.43 -5.67
N GLU A 59 24.16 -5.49 -4.92
CA GLU A 59 24.72 -5.36 -3.59
C GLU A 59 26.06 -4.59 -3.56
N MET A 60 26.95 -4.83 -4.52
CA MET A 60 28.22 -4.11 -4.61
C MET A 60 28.03 -2.61 -4.88
N ALA A 61 27.20 -2.26 -5.87
CA ALA A 61 26.90 -0.87 -6.19
C ALA A 61 26.25 -0.13 -5.01
N ARG A 62 25.45 -0.83 -4.20
CA ARG A 62 24.91 -0.28 -2.95
C ARG A 62 26.03 0.07 -1.97
N TYR A 63 26.97 -0.84 -1.71
CA TYR A 63 28.06 -0.55 -0.78
C TYR A 63 29.00 0.54 -1.29
N GLU A 64 29.20 0.65 -2.61
CA GLU A 64 29.93 1.76 -3.21
C GLU A 64 29.24 3.10 -2.94
N LEU A 65 27.91 3.17 -3.11
CA LEU A 65 27.14 4.37 -2.79
C LEU A 65 27.26 4.72 -1.30
N PHE A 66 27.16 3.73 -0.42
CA PHE A 66 27.36 3.95 1.01
C PHE A 66 28.74 4.52 1.32
N ALA A 67 29.80 3.97 0.71
CA ALA A 67 31.15 4.48 0.89
C ALA A 67 31.32 5.91 0.37
N ARG A 68 30.79 6.24 -0.82
CA ARG A 68 30.91 7.58 -1.42
C ARG A 68 30.22 8.66 -0.57
N TYR A 69 29.12 8.32 0.09
CA TYR A 69 28.34 9.25 0.90
C TYR A 69 28.61 9.14 2.41
N ASP A 70 29.65 8.41 2.82
CA ASP A 70 29.97 8.07 4.23
C ASP A 70 28.75 7.57 5.04
N ILE A 71 27.90 6.76 4.40
CA ILE A 71 26.75 6.12 5.02
C ILE A 71 27.20 4.82 5.66
N ARG A 72 27.02 4.72 6.98
CA ARG A 72 27.35 3.52 7.76
C ARG A 72 26.06 2.92 8.33
N PRO A 73 25.42 1.99 7.60
CA PRO A 73 24.20 1.36 8.08
C PRO A 73 24.52 0.53 9.34
N LEU A 74 23.89 0.88 10.45
CA LEU A 74 24.03 0.16 11.72
C LEU A 74 23.07 -1.04 11.82
N ALA A 75 22.14 -1.15 10.88
CA ALA A 75 21.14 -2.20 10.79
C ALA A 75 20.95 -2.59 9.32
N PRO A 76 20.31 -3.75 9.04
CA PRO A 76 19.93 -4.12 7.68
C PRO A 76 19.07 -3.02 7.03
N THR A 77 19.40 -2.68 5.78
CA THR A 77 18.71 -1.66 5.00
C THR A 77 17.25 -2.06 4.78
N SER A 78 16.33 -1.18 5.15
CA SER A 78 14.89 -1.33 4.92
C SER A 78 14.54 -1.24 3.43
N VAL A 79 13.34 -1.69 3.07
CA VAL A 79 12.83 -1.61 1.68
C VAL A 79 12.80 -0.16 1.20
N PHE A 80 12.38 0.77 2.06
CA PHE A 80 12.35 2.20 1.72
C PHE A 80 13.75 2.76 1.45
N GLU A 81 14.73 2.45 2.30
CA GLU A 81 16.11 2.88 2.08
C GLU A 81 16.69 2.25 0.81
N MET A 82 16.36 0.99 0.50
CA MET A 82 16.73 0.36 -0.77
C MET A 82 16.14 1.08 -1.97
N GLN A 83 14.89 1.55 -1.91
CA GLN A 83 14.28 2.35 -2.96
C GLN A 83 14.97 3.71 -3.12
N LEU A 84 15.36 4.36 -2.02
CA LEU A 84 16.12 5.61 -2.08
C LEU A 84 17.48 5.42 -2.76
N ILE A 85 18.19 4.34 -2.42
CA ILE A 85 19.48 3.99 -3.05
C ILE A 85 19.31 3.79 -4.57
N GLN A 86 18.22 3.15 -4.99
CA GLN A 86 17.89 2.97 -6.41
C GLN A 86 17.62 4.30 -7.12
N ILE A 87 16.91 5.22 -6.47
CA ILE A 87 16.66 6.57 -7.00
C ILE A 87 17.97 7.34 -7.14
N ILE A 88 18.82 7.33 -6.11
CA ILE A 88 20.12 8.03 -6.13
C ILE A 88 21.00 7.47 -7.25
N ALA A 89 21.11 6.14 -7.38
CA ALA A 89 21.88 5.52 -8.45
C ALA A 89 21.37 5.92 -9.84
N GLY A 90 20.04 6.01 -10.00
CA GLY A 90 19.43 6.47 -11.23
C GLY A 90 19.71 7.93 -11.57
N LEU A 91 19.69 8.79 -10.55
CA LEU A 91 20.05 10.19 -10.71
C LEU A 91 21.53 10.35 -11.04
N GLU A 92 22.45 9.64 -10.36
CA GLU A 92 23.89 9.67 -10.68
C GLU A 92 24.15 9.27 -12.14
N LYS A 93 23.51 8.18 -12.59
CA LYS A 93 23.62 7.74 -13.98
C LYS A 93 23.14 8.82 -14.93
N ARG A 94 21.97 9.42 -14.64
CA ARG A 94 21.40 10.46 -15.49
C ARG A 94 22.26 11.72 -15.54
N VAL A 95 22.87 12.10 -14.42
CA VAL A 95 23.79 13.24 -14.36
C VAL A 95 25.02 12.96 -15.24
N ARG A 96 25.63 11.78 -15.17
CA ARG A 96 26.77 11.40 -16.03
C ARG A 96 26.42 11.32 -17.52
N GLU A 97 25.17 10.95 -17.85
CA GLU A 97 24.69 10.98 -19.24
C GLU A 97 24.56 12.41 -19.78
N LEU A 98 24.24 13.38 -18.92
CA LEU A 98 24.09 14.78 -19.28
C LEU A 98 25.43 15.52 -19.27
N ASP A 99 26.33 15.15 -18.38
CA ASP A 99 27.68 15.70 -18.24
C ASP A 99 28.70 14.56 -18.05
N PRO A 100 29.33 14.08 -19.14
CA PRO A 100 30.27 12.96 -19.09
C PRO A 100 31.58 13.24 -18.36
N ASP A 101 31.92 14.51 -18.13
CA ASP A 101 33.22 14.94 -17.58
C ASP A 101 33.18 15.14 -16.05
N LEU A 102 32.06 14.81 -15.41
CA LEU A 102 31.81 14.96 -13.97
C LEU A 102 32.50 13.91 -13.08
#